data_AF-A0A1G2Y622-F1
#
_entry.id   AF-A0A1G2Y622-F1
#
_cell.length_a   1.000
_cell.length_b   1.000
_cell.length_c   1.000
_cell.angle_alpha   90.00
_cell.angle_beta   90.00
_cell.angle_gamma   90.00
#
_symmetry.space_group_name_H-M   'P 1'
#
loop_
_entity.id
_entity.type
_entity.pdbx_description
1 polymer ?
#
loop_
_entity_poly.entity_id
_entity_poly.type
_entity_poly.pdbx_seq_one_letter_code
_entity_poly.pdbx_strand_id
1 'polypeptide(L)'
;MSSFEKKMGTTSTTRIYEDGQLLLALYKQYDGYPDGWGQQLKEFFHKGTFVNGFSRIEGKLQFNGVGDFALLLVNEFKEGTGGLYATDEGSRQEYNYIIKFDHNRENWNKVNYSISCLEDDGFLEAGQINLEGW
;
A
#
# COMPACT_ATOMS: atom_id res chain seq x y z
N MET A 1 4.82 -21.15 -17.86
CA MET A 1 4.07 -19.92 -18.23
C MET A 1 5.07 -18.83 -18.52
N SER A 2 4.83 -18.08 -19.59
CA SER A 2 5.62 -16.88 -19.92
C SER A 2 5.41 -15.81 -18.85
N SER A 3 6.44 -14.97 -18.59
CA SER A 3 6.33 -13.80 -17.69
C SER A 3 5.15 -12.89 -18.06
N PHE A 4 4.81 -12.80 -19.35
CA PHE A 4 3.66 -12.05 -19.84
C PHE A 4 2.30 -12.70 -19.50
N GLU A 5 2.20 -14.03 -19.50
CA GLU A 5 0.97 -14.74 -19.09
C GLU A 5 0.70 -14.59 -17.60
N LYS A 6 1.76 -14.53 -16.78
CA LYS A 6 1.66 -14.24 -15.35
C LYS A 6 1.11 -12.83 -15.11
N LYS A 7 1.59 -11.84 -15.87
CA LYS A 7 1.10 -10.45 -15.75
C LYS A 7 -0.37 -10.30 -16.11
N MET A 8 -0.96 -11.11 -16.98
CA MET A 8 -2.36 -10.93 -17.43
C MET A 8 -3.40 -11.83 -16.75
N GLY A 9 -2.98 -12.74 -15.86
CA GLY A 9 -3.87 -13.82 -15.40
C GLY A 9 -4.76 -13.53 -14.19
N THR A 10 -4.41 -12.55 -13.35
CA THR A 10 -4.99 -12.44 -12.01
C THR A 10 -5.41 -11.03 -11.64
N THR A 11 -6.42 -10.94 -10.79
CA THR A 11 -6.94 -9.69 -10.23
C THR A 11 -6.64 -9.60 -8.75
N SER A 12 -6.60 -8.38 -8.21
CA SER A 12 -6.41 -8.20 -6.77
C SER A 12 -7.18 -7.01 -6.20
N THR A 13 -7.36 -7.02 -4.88
CA THR A 13 -7.70 -5.81 -4.11
C THR A 13 -6.56 -5.39 -3.19
N THR A 14 -6.45 -4.09 -2.92
CA THR A 14 -5.60 -3.55 -1.85
C THR A 14 -6.45 -2.65 -0.96
N ARG A 15 -6.49 -2.95 0.34
CA ARG A 15 -7.14 -2.10 1.34
C ARG A 15 -6.10 -1.47 2.24
N ILE A 16 -6.21 -0.16 2.45
CA ILE A 16 -5.34 0.62 3.32
C ILE A 16 -6.17 1.07 4.53
N TYR A 17 -5.73 0.67 5.71
CA TYR A 17 -6.36 1.01 6.99
C TYR A 17 -5.43 1.87 7.85
N GLU A 18 -6.02 2.83 8.54
CA GLU A 18 -5.37 3.64 9.57
C GLU A 18 -6.23 3.56 10.85
N ASP A 19 -5.62 3.10 11.95
CA ASP A 19 -6.28 2.93 13.26
C ASP A 19 -7.61 2.16 13.19
N GLY A 20 -7.63 1.13 12.33
CA GLY A 20 -8.80 0.28 12.08
C GLY A 20 -9.88 0.89 11.18
N GLN A 21 -9.69 2.10 10.66
CA GLN A 21 -10.59 2.74 9.69
C GLN A 21 -10.09 2.53 8.27
N LEU A 22 -10.97 2.16 7.34
CA LEU A 22 -10.62 2.08 5.92
C LEU A 22 -10.41 3.49 5.36
N LEU A 23 -9.23 3.75 4.82
CA LEU A 23 -8.93 4.99 4.11
C LEU A 23 -9.14 4.87 2.60
N LEU A 24 -8.70 3.75 2.03
CA LEU A 24 -8.77 3.52 0.59
C LEU A 24 -8.85 2.02 0.28
N ALA A 25 -9.73 1.67 -0.65
CA ALA A 25 -9.78 0.34 -1.27
C ALA A 25 -9.58 0.47 -2.77
N LEU A 26 -8.69 -0.35 -3.32
CA LEU A 26 -8.33 -0.38 -4.73
C LEU A 26 -8.58 -1.76 -5.32
N TYR A 27 -9.07 -1.80 -6.55
CA TYR A 27 -9.10 -2.96 -7.42
C TYR A 27 -7.99 -2.81 -8.47
N LYS A 28 -7.14 -3.84 -8.60
CA LYS A 28 -6.07 -3.92 -9.59
C LYS A 28 -6.41 -5.00 -10.61
N GLN A 29 -6.61 -4.56 -11.84
CA GLN A 29 -6.74 -5.42 -13.02
C GLN A 29 -5.33 -5.84 -13.44
N TYR A 30 -5.13 -7.16 -13.55
CA TYR A 30 -3.89 -7.81 -13.95
C TYR A 30 -2.75 -7.78 -12.91
N ASP A 31 -1.92 -8.82 -12.95
CA ASP A 31 -0.73 -9.02 -12.12
C ASP A 31 -0.98 -9.01 -10.61
N GLY A 32 -2.11 -9.55 -10.16
CA GLY A 32 -2.50 -9.55 -8.74
C GLY A 32 -1.62 -10.40 -7.80
N TYR A 33 -0.62 -11.13 -8.30
CA TYR A 33 0.21 -12.07 -7.53
C TYR A 33 1.07 -11.41 -6.44
N PRO A 34 1.45 -12.14 -5.36
CA PRO A 34 2.35 -11.63 -4.33
C PRO A 34 3.71 -11.17 -4.86
N ASP A 35 4.24 -11.85 -5.87
CA ASP A 35 5.48 -11.48 -6.57
C ASP A 35 5.27 -10.58 -7.79
N GLY A 36 4.03 -10.10 -8.00
CA GLY A 36 3.65 -9.05 -8.94
C GLY A 36 3.23 -7.81 -8.18
N TRP A 37 1.91 -7.57 -8.11
CA TRP A 37 1.34 -6.42 -7.39
C TRP A 37 1.77 -6.35 -5.92
N GLY A 38 1.81 -7.48 -5.21
CA GLY A 38 2.28 -7.50 -3.83
C GLY A 38 3.69 -6.90 -3.67
N GLN A 39 4.63 -7.32 -4.51
CA GLN A 39 5.99 -6.81 -4.51
C GLN A 39 6.03 -5.30 -4.82
N GLN A 40 5.26 -4.83 -5.81
CA GLN A 40 5.17 -3.40 -6.15
C GLN A 40 4.65 -2.55 -4.98
N LEU A 41 3.68 -3.07 -4.20
CA LEU A 41 3.20 -2.40 -2.99
C LEU A 41 4.32 -2.22 -1.96
N LYS A 42 5.12 -3.27 -1.70
CA LYS A 42 6.26 -3.21 -0.77
C LYS A 42 7.35 -2.27 -1.26
N GLU A 43 7.70 -2.36 -2.54
CA GLU A 43 8.71 -1.48 -3.16
C GLU A 43 8.31 -0.01 -3.07
N PHE A 44 7.04 0.32 -3.34
CA PHE A 44 6.54 1.68 -3.20
C PHE A 44 6.55 2.15 -1.74
N PHE A 45 6.11 1.31 -0.81
CA PHE A 45 6.15 1.61 0.63
C PHE A 45 7.54 2.00 1.11
N HIS A 46 8.58 1.28 0.67
CA HIS A 46 9.99 1.56 1.04
C HIS A 46 10.66 2.66 0.21
N LYS A 47 10.04 3.11 -0.88
CA LYS A 47 10.56 4.19 -1.74
C LYS A 47 10.53 5.55 -1.05
N GLY A 48 9.61 5.75 -0.11
CA GLY A 48 9.41 7.02 0.59
C GLY A 48 9.69 6.97 2.09
N THR A 49 9.66 8.14 2.72
CA THR A 49 9.80 8.29 4.18
C THR A 49 8.53 8.90 4.76
N PHE A 50 7.99 8.28 5.81
CA PHE A 50 6.85 8.82 6.54
C PHE A 50 7.30 9.93 7.49
N VAL A 51 6.61 11.08 7.42
CA VAL A 51 6.98 12.31 8.13
C VAL A 51 5.78 12.89 8.87
N ASN A 52 6.04 13.70 9.90
CA ASN A 52 5.02 14.46 10.61
C ASN A 52 5.14 15.96 10.25
N GLY A 53 4.46 16.37 9.17
CA GLY A 53 4.61 17.66 8.51
C GLY A 53 5.54 17.61 7.28
N PHE A 54 5.59 18.67 6.46
CA PHE A 54 6.28 18.65 5.16
C PHE A 54 7.56 19.51 5.12
N SER A 55 8.74 18.91 5.25
CA SER A 55 9.99 19.62 4.95
C SER A 55 10.20 19.73 3.46
N ARG A 56 10.63 20.90 2.96
CA ARG A 56 11.14 21.01 1.58
C ARG A 56 12.50 20.30 1.50
N ILE A 57 12.51 18.99 1.72
CA ILE A 57 13.67 18.16 1.41
C ILE A 57 13.56 17.86 -0.08
N GLU A 58 14.31 18.62 -0.88
CA GLU A 58 14.35 18.41 -2.32
C GLU A 58 14.81 16.97 -2.65
N GLY A 59 14.08 16.32 -3.55
CA GLY A 59 14.51 15.05 -4.16
C GLY A 59 14.19 13.76 -3.40
N LYS A 60 13.44 13.80 -2.29
CA LYS A 60 12.97 12.59 -1.59
C LYS A 60 11.46 12.46 -1.61
N LEU A 61 10.95 11.26 -1.89
CA LEU A 61 9.54 10.94 -1.73
C LEU A 61 9.21 10.92 -0.23
N GLN A 62 8.24 11.73 0.18
CA GLN A 62 7.77 11.81 1.57
C GLN A 62 6.28 11.48 1.61
N PHE A 63 5.87 10.82 2.67
CA PHE A 63 4.47 10.56 2.99
C PHE A 63 4.10 11.33 4.25
N ASN A 64 3.36 12.42 4.12
CA ASN A 64 2.88 13.17 5.28
C ASN A 64 1.62 12.50 5.86
N GLY A 65 1.83 11.42 6.60
CA GLY A 65 0.77 10.56 7.12
C GLY A 65 0.26 9.52 6.12
N VAL A 66 -0.66 8.65 6.57
CA VAL A 66 -1.13 7.48 5.81
C VAL A 66 -2.03 7.89 4.64
N GLY A 67 -2.83 8.94 4.80
CA GLY A 67 -3.67 9.46 3.72
C GLY A 67 -2.85 9.93 2.51
N ASP A 68 -1.71 10.58 2.74
CA ASP A 68 -0.80 11.04 1.67
C ASP A 68 -0.12 9.86 0.98
N PHE A 69 0.34 8.87 1.75
CA PHE A 69 0.81 7.59 1.21
C PHE A 69 -0.22 6.94 0.27
N ALA A 70 -1.49 6.88 0.67
CA ALA A 70 -2.55 6.29 -0.12
C ALA A 70 -2.77 7.03 -1.46
N LEU A 71 -2.76 8.36 -1.44
CA LEU A 71 -2.90 9.16 -2.66
C LEU A 71 -1.67 9.05 -3.58
N LEU A 72 -0.46 9.07 -3.01
CA LEU A 72 0.78 8.94 -3.78
C LEU A 72 0.92 7.54 -4.38
N LEU A 73 0.41 6.50 -3.73
CA LEU A 73 0.32 5.15 -4.29
C LEU A 73 -0.58 5.12 -5.53
N VAL A 74 -1.76 5.74 -5.46
CA VAL A 74 -2.62 5.87 -6.63
C VAL A 74 -1.93 6.67 -7.74
N ASN A 75 -1.24 7.77 -7.40
CA ASN A 75 -0.51 8.59 -8.36
C ASN A 75 0.63 7.84 -9.06
N GLU A 76 1.36 6.98 -8.36
CA GLU A 76 2.45 6.18 -8.93
C GLU A 76 1.93 5.15 -9.95
N PHE A 77 0.82 4.47 -9.64
CA PHE A 77 0.39 3.29 -10.39
C PHE A 77 -0.82 3.50 -11.30
N LYS A 78 -1.56 4.61 -11.18
CA LYS A 78 -2.70 4.88 -12.04
C LYS A 78 -2.25 5.47 -13.37
N GLU A 79 -2.34 4.66 -14.42
CA GLU A 79 -2.11 5.10 -15.80
C GLU A 79 -3.40 5.10 -16.63
N GLY A 80 -3.69 6.20 -17.34
CA GLY A 80 -4.77 6.28 -18.32
C GLY A 80 -6.14 5.76 -17.84
N THR A 81 -6.88 5.08 -18.72
CA THR A 81 -8.09 4.34 -18.36
C THR A 81 -7.74 2.88 -18.09
N GLY A 82 -8.30 2.29 -17.03
CA GLY A 82 -8.08 0.88 -16.69
C GLY A 82 -6.96 0.64 -15.68
N GLY A 83 -6.65 -0.64 -15.44
CA GLY A 83 -5.55 -1.07 -14.60
C GLY A 83 -5.80 -0.97 -13.10
N LEU A 84 -6.11 0.22 -12.58
CA LEU A 84 -6.33 0.48 -11.16
C LEU A 84 -7.61 1.31 -10.97
N TYR A 85 -8.48 0.87 -10.06
CA TYR A 85 -9.79 1.47 -9.82
C TYR A 85 -10.03 1.61 -8.31
N ALA A 86 -10.80 2.61 -7.90
CA ALA A 86 -11.37 2.62 -6.57
C ALA A 86 -12.43 1.52 -6.45
N THR A 87 -12.53 0.92 -5.26
CA THR A 87 -13.54 -0.10 -4.94
C THR A 87 -14.00 0.05 -3.49
N ASP A 88 -14.76 -0.90 -2.99
CA ASP A 88 -15.27 -0.90 -1.61
C ASP A 88 -14.56 -1.93 -0.72
N GLU A 89 -14.82 -1.84 0.58
CA GLU A 89 -14.24 -2.75 1.57
C GLU A 89 -14.64 -4.22 1.36
N GLY A 90 -15.85 -4.47 0.85
CA GLY A 90 -16.40 -5.81 0.69
C GLY A 90 -15.82 -6.55 -0.52
N SER A 91 -15.26 -5.82 -1.49
CA SER A 91 -14.84 -6.35 -2.77
C SER A 91 -13.64 -7.30 -2.65
N ARG A 92 -13.80 -8.56 -3.03
CA ARG A 92 -12.71 -9.55 -3.04
C ARG A 92 -12.37 -9.98 -4.46
N GLN A 93 -11.09 -10.26 -4.66
CA GLN A 93 -10.54 -10.80 -5.91
C GLN A 93 -9.71 -12.04 -5.58
N GLU A 94 -8.95 -12.54 -6.55
CA GLU A 94 -8.08 -13.72 -6.38
C GLU A 94 -7.00 -13.51 -5.32
N TYR A 95 -6.44 -12.30 -5.24
CA TYR A 95 -5.53 -11.88 -4.17
C TYR A 95 -6.04 -10.62 -3.48
N ASN A 96 -5.95 -10.58 -2.15
CA ASN A 96 -6.50 -9.51 -1.34
C ASN A 96 -5.44 -9.01 -0.37
N TYR A 97 -4.84 -7.87 -0.70
CA TYR A 97 -3.81 -7.22 0.10
C TYR A 97 -4.42 -6.30 1.14
N ILE A 98 -3.78 -6.30 2.31
CA ILE A 98 -4.14 -5.46 3.44
C ILE A 98 -2.88 -4.73 3.88
N ILE A 99 -2.95 -3.40 3.87
CA ILE A 99 -1.94 -2.51 4.46
C ILE A 99 -2.59 -1.87 5.68
N LYS A 100 -2.01 -2.05 6.86
CA LYS A 100 -2.48 -1.45 8.11
C LYS A 100 -1.43 -0.54 8.68
N PHE A 101 -1.89 0.55 9.27
CA PHE A 101 -1.13 1.47 10.08
C PHE A 101 -1.87 1.64 11.40
N ASP A 102 -1.18 1.40 12.51
CA ASP A 102 -1.72 1.54 13.85
C ASP A 102 -0.82 2.48 14.65
N HIS A 103 -1.34 3.68 14.96
CA HIS A 103 -0.62 4.66 15.75
C HIS A 103 -0.45 4.17 17.19
N ASN A 104 0.75 4.31 17.72
CA ASN A 104 0.98 4.07 19.12
C ASN A 104 0.31 5.19 19.94
N ARG A 105 -0.68 4.83 20.76
CA ARG A 105 -1.46 5.78 21.57
C ARG A 105 -0.62 6.51 22.63
N GLU A 106 0.50 5.95 23.03
CA GLU A 106 1.44 6.55 23.98
C GLU A 106 2.50 7.42 23.28
N ASN A 107 2.76 7.17 21.99
CA ASN A 107 3.70 7.94 21.18
C ASN A 107 3.25 8.01 19.73
N TRP A 108 2.56 9.10 19.37
CA TRP A 108 2.03 9.32 18.03
C TRP A 108 3.08 9.42 16.92
N ASN A 109 4.36 9.59 17.25
CA ASN A 109 5.44 9.52 16.27
C ASN A 109 5.85 8.07 15.93
N LYS A 110 5.21 7.06 16.53
CA LYS A 110 5.45 5.66 16.23
C LYS A 110 4.20 5.03 15.63
N VAL A 111 4.36 4.45 14.45
CA VAL A 111 3.27 3.79 13.73
C VAL A 111 3.69 2.36 13.45
N ASN A 112 2.94 1.40 13.98
CA ASN A 112 3.14 0.01 13.58
C ASN A 112 2.50 -0.17 12.22
N TYR A 113 3.13 -0.96 11.34
CA TYR A 113 2.54 -1.28 10.05
C TYR A 113 2.56 -2.78 9.78
N SER A 114 1.65 -3.21 8.91
CA SER A 114 1.71 -4.53 8.29
C SER A 114 1.27 -4.45 6.83
N ILE A 115 1.97 -5.15 5.95
CA ILE A 115 1.60 -5.42 4.56
C ILE A 115 1.43 -6.93 4.43
N SER A 116 0.21 -7.39 4.12
CA SER A 116 -0.11 -8.81 4.04
C SER A 116 -0.98 -9.17 2.84
N CYS A 117 -0.95 -10.42 2.40
CA CYS A 117 -1.90 -11.00 1.47
C CYS A 117 -2.77 -12.04 2.21
N LEU A 118 -4.10 -11.97 2.08
CA LEU A 118 -5.00 -12.90 2.76
C LEU A 118 -4.90 -14.34 2.26
N GLU A 119 -4.41 -14.52 1.04
CA GLU A 119 -4.28 -15.81 0.38
C GLU A 119 -2.85 -16.40 0.45
N ASP A 120 -1.89 -15.67 1.03
CA ASP A 120 -0.50 -16.11 1.19
C ASP A 120 0.08 -15.63 2.54
N ASP A 121 0.07 -16.52 3.53
CA ASP A 121 0.63 -16.26 4.88
C ASP A 121 2.15 -15.98 4.84
N GLY A 122 2.86 -16.46 3.82
CA GLY A 122 4.27 -16.16 3.60
C GLY A 122 4.51 -14.73 3.13
N PHE A 123 3.48 -14.09 2.58
CA PHE A 123 3.48 -12.69 2.20
C PHE A 123 3.06 -11.81 3.38
N LEU A 124 3.84 -11.81 4.47
CA LEU A 124 3.69 -10.89 5.59
C LEU A 124 4.96 -10.06 5.77
N GLU A 125 4.79 -8.76 5.87
CA GLU A 125 5.81 -7.85 6.36
C GLU A 125 5.19 -6.95 7.42
N ALA A 126 5.87 -6.78 8.55
CA ALA A 126 5.40 -5.91 9.62
C ALA A 126 6.59 -5.24 10.30
N GLY A 127 6.35 -4.06 10.84
CA GLY A 127 7.39 -3.29 11.50
C GLY A 127 6.86 -2.05 12.18
N GLN A 128 7.77 -1.14 12.51
CA GLN A 128 7.45 0.15 13.11
C GLN A 128 8.14 1.26 12.31
N ILE A 129 7.36 2.27 11.94
CA ILE A 129 7.80 3.53 11.40
C ILE A 129 7.99 4.49 12.58
N ASN A 130 9.11 5.20 12.60
CA ASN A 130 9.25 6.41 13.40
C ASN A 130 9.01 7.58 12.46
N LEU A 131 7.95 8.35 12.70
CA LEU A 131 7.68 9.57 11.95
C LEU A 131 8.82 10.54 12.22
N GLU A 132 9.50 10.93 11.15
CA GLU A 132 10.54 11.96 11.26
C GLU A 132 9.85 13.30 11.54
N GLY A 133 10.19 13.87 12.70
CA GLY A 133 9.83 15.24 13.06
C GLY A 133 10.83 16.23 12.45
N TRP A 134 10.47 17.50 12.51
CA TRP A 134 11.32 18.62 12.13
C TRP A 134 12.33 18.99 13.20
#